data_AF-A0A5C6DFT2-F1
#
_entry.id   AF-A0A5C6DFT2-F1
#
_cell.length_a   1.000
_cell.length_b   1.000
_cell.length_c   1.000
_cell.angle_alpha   90.00
_cell.angle_beta   90.00
_cell.angle_gamma   90.00
#
_symmetry.space_group_name_H-M   'P 1'
#
loop_
_entity.id
_entity.type
_entity.pdbx_description
1 polymer ?
#
loop_
_entity_poly.entity_id
_entity_poly.type
_entity_poly.pdbx_seq_one_letter_code
_entity_poly.pdbx_strand_id
1 'polypeptide(L)' 'MQKPEDVLDSYFLEARCHLLEIAAVLDRHDRACEDDSQRSSEARIDLMYESLAMLSQRGAAANRSERLLLLFSEPE' A
#
# COMPACT_ATOMS: atom_id res chain seq x y z
N MET A 1 23.09 -2.86 -15.48
CA MET A 1 22.49 -2.69 -14.15
C MET A 1 22.21 -1.21 -13.98
N GLN A 2 20.96 -0.82 -13.70
CA GLN A 2 20.61 0.59 -13.47
C GLN A 2 21.23 1.06 -12.16
N LYS A 3 21.64 2.32 -12.09
CA LYS A 3 22.09 2.93 -10.83
C LYS A 3 20.88 3.34 -9.99
N PRO A 4 21.03 3.53 -8.67
CA PRO A 4 19.91 3.94 -7.81
C PRO A 4 19.19 5.20 -8.29
N GLU A 5 19.93 6.19 -8.82
CA GLU A 5 19.38 7.42 -9.38
C GLU A 5 18.50 7.18 -10.61
N ASP A 6 18.92 6.29 -11.53
CA ASP A 6 18.18 5.97 -12.75
C ASP A 6 16.80 5.35 -12.43
N VAL A 7 16.73 4.58 -11.34
CA VAL A 7 15.48 3.97 -10.84
C VAL A 7 14.54 5.05 -10.31
N LEU A 8 15.05 6.00 -9.53
CA LEU A 8 14.22 7.09 -9.00
C LEU A 8 13.72 7.99 -10.14
N ASP A 9 14.58 8.36 -11.08
CA ASP A 9 14.18 9.20 -12.21
C ASP A 9 13.10 8.54 -13.07
N SER A 10 13.15 7.22 -13.21
CA SER A 10 12.17 6.46 -14.01
C SER A 10 10.82 6.29 -13.32
N TYR A 11 10.80 6.06 -11.99
CA TYR A 11 9.59 5.56 -11.30
C TYR A 11 9.08 6.43 -10.16
N PHE A 12 9.83 7.44 -9.70
CA PHE A 12 9.47 8.19 -8.51
C PHE A 12 8.14 8.95 -8.66
N LEU A 13 7.88 9.53 -9.84
CA LEU A 13 6.63 10.26 -10.09
C LEU A 13 5.40 9.34 -9.99
N GLU A 14 5.47 8.17 -10.63
CA GLU A 14 4.39 7.19 -10.62
C GLU A 14 4.18 6.61 -9.21
N ALA A 15 5.26 6.25 -8.52
CA ALA A 15 5.20 5.80 -7.14
C ALA A 15 4.55 6.85 -6.22
N ARG A 16 4.87 8.13 -6.41
CA ARG A 16 4.25 9.23 -5.67
C ARG A 16 2.75 9.33 -5.95
N CYS A 17 2.33 9.20 -7.20
CA CYS A 17 0.91 9.20 -7.55
C CYS A 17 0.18 8.03 -6.86
N HIS A 18 0.72 6.82 -6.90
CA HIS A 18 0.12 5.67 -6.23
C HIS A 18 -0.01 5.87 -4.71
N LEU A 19 1.00 6.46 -4.05
CA LEU A 19 0.92 6.79 -2.63
C LEU A 19 -0.20 7.79 -2.32
N LEU A 20 -0.40 8.80 -3.17
CA LEU A 20 -1.48 9.77 -3.01
C LEU A 20 -2.86 9.13 -3.21
N GLU A 21 -3.00 8.24 -4.18
CA GLU A 21 -4.26 7.51 -4.40
C GLU A 21 -4.59 6.60 -3.21
N ILE A 22 -3.60 5.90 -2.64
CA ILE A 22 -3.81 5.10 -1.42
C ILE A 22 -4.29 5.97 -0.27
N ALA A 23 -3.64 7.12 -0.03
CA ALA A 23 -4.07 8.06 1.02
C ALA A 23 -5.51 8.54 0.80
N ALA A 24 -5.86 8.90 -0.45
CA ALA A 24 -7.21 9.34 -0.77
C ALA A 24 -8.27 8.23 -0.63
N VAL A 25 -7.90 6.95 -0.81
CA VAL A 25 -8.81 5.82 -0.52
C VAL A 25 -9.06 5.71 0.98
N LEU A 26 -8.02 5.77 1.80
CA LEU A 26 -8.14 5.71 3.26
C LEU A 26 -9.00 6.86 3.80
N ASP A 27 -8.73 8.10 3.36
CA ASP A 27 -9.54 9.28 3.75
C ASP A 27 -11.03 9.11 3.42
N ARG A 28 -11.35 8.53 2.25
CA ARG A 28 -12.74 8.29 1.83
C ARG A 28 -13.38 7.17 2.64
N HIS A 29 -12.62 6.12 2.97
CA HIS A 29 -13.09 5.04 3.82
C HIS A 29 -13.44 5.54 5.22
N ASP A 30 -12.53 6.28 5.86
CA ASP A 30 -12.73 6.79 7.21
C ASP A 30 -13.96 7.69 7.28
N ARG A 31 -14.14 8.59 6.30
CA ARG A 31 -15.34 9.42 6.18
C ARG A 31 -16.63 8.63 6.00
N ALA A 32 -16.59 7.50 5.28
CA ALA A 32 -17.77 6.65 5.10
C ALA A 32 -18.13 5.88 6.39
N CYS A 33 -17.13 5.48 7.17
CA CYS A 33 -17.33 4.83 8.47
C CYS A 33 -17.86 5.78 9.55
N GLU A 34 -17.65 7.10 9.43
CA GLU A 34 -18.28 8.08 10.32
C GLU A 34 -19.82 8.09 10.17
N ASP A 35 -20.32 7.77 8.97
CA ASP A 35 -21.75 7.79 8.62
C ASP A 35 -22.44 6.43 8.77
N ASP A 36 -21.70 5.31 8.82
CA ASP A 36 -22.24 3.94 8.86
C ASP A 36 -21.53 3.03 9.87
N SER A 37 -22.30 2.21 10.59
CA SER A 37 -21.82 1.37 11.71
C SER A 37 -21.34 -0.03 11.28
N GLN A 38 -21.14 -0.25 9.98
CA GLN A 38 -20.90 -1.57 9.40
C GLN A 38 -19.41 -1.93 9.29
N ARG A 39 -18.96 -2.88 10.12
CA ARG A 39 -17.60 -3.46 10.18
C ARG A 39 -17.14 -4.27 8.96
N SER A 40 -17.93 -4.40 7.91
CA SER A 40 -17.69 -5.39 6.85
C SER A 40 -16.45 -5.11 5.98
N SER A 41 -15.86 -3.92 6.05
CA SER A 41 -14.70 -3.52 5.24
C SER A 41 -13.37 -3.55 6.00
N GLU A 42 -13.36 -3.87 7.30
CA GLU A 42 -12.17 -3.80 8.16
C GLU A 42 -11.02 -4.67 7.61
N ALA A 43 -11.30 -5.90 7.15
CA ALA A 43 -10.28 -6.82 6.65
C ALA A 43 -9.47 -6.27 5.45
N ARG A 44 -10.11 -5.60 4.50
CA ARG A 44 -9.41 -5.05 3.31
C ARG A 44 -8.57 -3.84 3.65
N ILE A 45 -9.04 -3.02 4.58
CA ILE A 45 -8.29 -1.85 5.06
C ILE A 45 -7.10 -2.30 5.91
N ASP A 46 -7.26 -3.34 6.73
CA ASP A 46 -6.18 -3.94 7.50
C ASP A 46 -5.06 -4.45 6.57
N LEU A 47 -5.41 -5.13 5.47
CA LEU A 47 -4.44 -5.54 4.44
C LEU A 47 -3.70 -4.35 3.79
N MET A 48 -4.38 -3.22 3.59
CA MET A 48 -3.74 -2.00 3.08
C MET A 48 -2.73 -1.43 4.09
N TYR A 49 -3.08 -1.39 5.38
CA TYR A 49 -2.17 -0.94 6.42
C TYR A 49 -0.98 -1.89 6.61
N GLU A 50 -1.19 -3.20 6.54
CA GLU A 50 -0.11 -4.19 6.59
C GLU A 50 0.85 -4.02 5.39
N SER A 51 0.29 -3.78 4.20
CA SER A 51 1.07 -3.47 3.00
C SER A 51 1.95 -2.23 3.18
N LEU A 52 1.40 -1.15 3.74
CA LEU A 52 2.15 0.08 4.02
C LEU A 52 3.26 -0.14 5.06
N ALA A 53 2.95 -0.89 6.12
CA ALA A 53 3.94 -1.26 7.14
C ALA A 53 5.10 -2.03 6.51
N MET A 54 4.81 -3.00 5.64
CA MET A 54 5.82 -3.76 4.91
C MET A 54 6.68 -2.89 3.99
N LEU A 55 6.07 -1.96 3.24
CA LEU A 55 6.77 -1.07 2.32
C LEU A 55 7.63 -0.02 3.03
N SER A 56 7.22 0.42 4.22
CA SER A 56 7.94 1.44 5.00
C SER A 56 9.31 0.99 5.55
N GLN A 57 9.55 -0.33 5.60
CA GLN A 57 10.78 -0.90 6.16
C GLN A 57 11.98 -0.60 5.25
N ARG A 58 12.88 0.29 5.68
CA ARG A 58 14.14 0.57 4.99
C ARG A 58 15.05 -0.65 5.01
N GLY A 59 15.74 -0.92 3.90
CA GLY A 59 16.69 -2.04 3.83
C GLY A 59 16.05 -3.44 3.84
N ALA A 60 14.72 -3.54 3.84
CA ALA A 60 14.05 -4.83 3.69
C ALA A 60 14.44 -5.52 2.37
N ALA A 61 14.41 -6.85 2.39
CA ALA A 61 14.84 -7.72 1.30
C ALA A 61 14.26 -7.30 -0.07
N ALA A 62 14.97 -7.67 -1.14
CA ALA A 62 14.67 -7.30 -2.53
C ALA A 62 13.35 -7.90 -3.10
N ASN A 63 12.43 -8.34 -2.24
CA ASN A 63 11.21 -9.07 -2.60
C ASN A 63 9.93 -8.43 -2.06
N ARG A 64 9.90 -7.10 -1.86
CA ARG A 64 8.69 -6.38 -1.41
C ARG A 64 7.46 -6.70 -2.26
N SER A 65 7.61 -6.74 -3.58
CA SER A 65 6.51 -7.04 -4.50
C SER A 65 5.97 -8.46 -4.34
N GLU A 66 6.85 -9.45 -4.16
CA GLU A 66 6.45 -10.84 -3.90
C GLU A 66 5.69 -10.96 -2.57
N ARG A 67 6.20 -10.32 -1.52
CA ARG A 67 5.55 -10.35 -0.20
C ARG A 67 4.17 -9.68 -0.21
N LEU A 68 4.01 -8.58 -0.93
CA LEU A 68 2.69 -7.98 -1.15
C LEU A 68 1.76 -8.93 -1.90
N LEU A 69 2.26 -9.57 -2.97
CA LEU A 69 1.45 -10.52 -3.73
C LEU A 69 0.95 -11.66 -2.84
N LEU A 70 1.82 -12.20 -1.98
CA LEU A 70 1.47 -13.25 -1.04
C LEU A 70 0.42 -12.78 -0.02
N LEU A 71 0.61 -11.59 0.56
CA LEU A 71 -0.35 -11.00 1.51
C LEU A 71 -1.77 -10.90 0.92
N PHE A 72 -1.89 -10.48 -0.34
CA PHE A 72 -3.19 -10.39 -1.02
C PHE A 72 -3.70 -11.72 -1.59
N SER A 73 -2.91 -12.78 -1.52
CA SER A 73 -3.30 -14.13 -1.97
C SER A 73 -3.77 -15.03 -0.83
N GLU A 74 -3.64 -14.59 0.42
CA GLU A 74 -4.15 -15.33 1.57
C GLU A 74 -5.69 -15.28 1.58
N PRO A 75 -6.40 -16.42 1.66
CA PRO A 75 -7.85 -16.44 1.72
C PRO A 75 -8.36 -15.86 3.05
N GLU A 76 -9.39 -15.00 2.99
CA GLU A 76 -10.15 -14.51 4.16
C GLU A 76 -10.85 -15.64 4.94
#